data_AF-I4EH75-F1
#
_entry.id   AF-I4EH75-F1
#
_cell.length_a   1.000
_cell.length_b   1.000
_cell.length_c   1.000
_cell.angle_alpha   90.00
_cell.angle_beta   90.00
_cell.angle_gamma   90.00
#
_symmetry.space_group_name_H-M   'P 1'
#
loop_
_entity.id
_entity.type
_entity.pdbx_description
1 polymer ?
#
loop_
_entity_poly.entity_id
_entity_poly.type
_entity_poly.pdbx_seq_one_letter_code
_entity_poly.pdbx_strand_id
1 'polypeptide(L)'
;MSSTDQASSQAAQLSSQNGKTSIEPVVVAKIAARAAREVNGVHELVGSGFGGTVAGFAEQVTGAAAPTTGVNVNVANNQATISVTMTVDYGVSIPQVADAVRNNIINRVQSMTGLSVQAVNIDVTDLYVPQQAAQPQAQQAGYQATAH
;
A
#
# COMPACT_ATOMS: atom_id res chain seq x y z
N MET A 1 7.25 40.59 -1.93
CA MET A 1 6.14 39.63 -1.72
C MET A 1 6.14 38.75 -2.96
N SER A 2 6.56 37.49 -2.96
CA SER A 2 6.40 36.46 -1.94
C SER A 2 7.56 35.46 -1.99
N SER A 3 7.97 35.02 -0.81
CA SER A 3 8.97 33.98 -0.57
C SER A 3 8.41 32.62 -0.98
N THR A 4 9.16 31.87 -1.79
CA THR A 4 8.84 30.48 -2.13
C THR A 4 9.38 29.58 -1.03
N ASP A 5 8.49 29.00 -0.24
CA ASP A 5 8.77 28.00 0.78
C ASP A 5 9.18 26.68 0.11
N GLN A 6 10.48 26.34 0.18
CA GLN A 6 10.98 25.03 -0.21
C GLN A 6 10.72 24.04 0.95
N ALA A 7 9.70 23.20 0.78
CA ALA A 7 9.43 22.07 1.66
C ALA A 7 10.54 21.02 1.52
N SER A 8 11.50 21.06 2.45
CA SER A 8 12.55 20.07 2.61
C SER A 8 12.00 18.84 3.35
N SER A 9 11.84 17.74 2.62
CA SER A 9 11.61 16.41 3.18
C SER A 9 12.90 15.93 3.85
N GLN A 10 13.01 16.10 5.17
CA GLN A 10 14.16 15.67 5.95
C GLN A 10 13.89 14.33 6.67
N ALA A 11 14.68 13.31 6.31
CA ALA A 11 14.69 12.02 6.97
C ALA A 11 14.94 12.14 8.49
N ALA A 12 14.27 11.27 9.27
CA ALA A 12 14.42 11.22 10.73
C ALA A 12 15.85 10.78 11.10
N GLN A 13 16.51 11.59 11.92
CA GLN A 13 17.87 11.34 12.39
C GLN A 13 17.82 10.86 13.84
N LEU A 14 18.27 9.64 14.09
CA LEU A 14 18.48 9.11 15.43
C LEU A 14 19.98 9.23 15.76
N SER A 15 20.31 10.01 16.80
CA SER A 15 21.69 10.28 17.21
C SER A 15 22.09 9.39 18.40
N SER A 16 23.15 8.60 18.24
CA SER A 16 23.83 7.89 19.33
C SER A 16 25.29 8.33 19.37
N GLN A 17 25.99 8.15 20.50
CA GLN A 17 27.43 8.44 20.63
C GLN A 17 28.30 7.67 19.60
N ASN A 18 27.73 6.66 18.92
CA ASN A 18 28.39 5.80 17.93
C ASN A 18 27.97 6.06 16.47
N GLY A 19 27.27 7.15 16.16
CA GLY A 19 26.92 7.53 14.78
C GLY A 19 25.47 7.94 14.57
N LYS A 20 25.09 8.13 13.30
CA LYS A 20 23.76 8.56 12.86
C LYS A 20 23.11 7.49 12.01
N THR A 21 21.91 7.07 12.40
CA THR A 21 21.04 6.22 11.58
C THR A 21 19.94 7.08 10.99
N SER A 22 19.77 7.02 9.66
CA SER A 22 18.69 7.68 8.93
C SER A 22 17.79 6.61 8.32
N ILE A 23 16.49 6.75 8.51
CA ILE A 23 15.50 5.83 7.94
C ILE A 23 14.75 6.57 6.84
N GLU A 24 14.96 6.12 5.59
CA GLU A 24 14.30 6.71 4.44
C GLU A 24 12.80 6.42 4.45
N PRO A 25 11.94 7.38 4.04
CA PRO A 25 10.49 7.20 3.99
C PRO A 25 10.06 5.95 3.19
N VAL A 26 10.81 5.60 2.14
CA VAL A 26 10.57 4.40 1.32
C VAL A 26 10.67 3.10 2.13
N VAL A 27 11.52 3.04 3.16
CA VAL A 27 11.64 1.87 4.03
C VAL A 27 10.42 1.76 4.94
N VAL A 28 9.97 2.89 5.49
CA VAL A 28 8.76 2.96 6.31
C VAL A 28 7.53 2.56 5.49
N ALA A 29 7.45 3.03 4.23
CA ALA A 29 6.37 2.66 3.31
C ALA A 29 6.32 1.14 3.06
N LYS A 30 7.48 0.48 2.89
CA LYS A 30 7.56 -0.99 2.76
C LYS A 30 7.08 -1.72 4.00
N ILE A 31 7.44 -1.24 5.19
CA ILE A 31 6.98 -1.81 6.47
C ILE A 31 5.46 -1.66 6.59
N ALA A 32 4.93 -0.46 6.35
CA ALA A 32 3.51 -0.17 6.41
C ALA A 32 2.70 -0.99 5.40
N ALA A 33 3.19 -1.12 4.16
CA ALA A 33 2.54 -1.93 3.12
C ALA A 33 2.50 -3.42 3.52
N ARG A 34 3.58 -3.94 4.11
CA ARG A 34 3.60 -5.33 4.61
C ARG A 34 2.64 -5.49 5.79
N ALA A 35 2.67 -4.57 6.75
CA ALA A 35 1.79 -4.59 7.90
C ALA A 35 0.31 -4.51 7.51
N ALA A 36 -0.05 -3.70 6.51
CA ALA A 36 -1.42 -3.62 6.02
C ALA A 36 -1.92 -4.97 5.47
N ARG A 37 -1.07 -5.68 4.71
CA ARG A 37 -1.39 -6.99 4.12
C ARG A 37 -1.43 -8.14 5.13
N GLU A 38 -0.97 -7.94 6.36
CA GLU A 38 -1.09 -8.94 7.45
C GLU A 38 -2.52 -8.99 8.03
N VAL A 39 -3.36 -8.00 7.75
CA VAL A 39 -4.72 -7.93 8.27
C VAL A 39 -5.69 -8.65 7.34
N ASN A 40 -6.46 -9.59 7.90
CA ASN A 40 -7.51 -10.30 7.17
C ASN A 40 -8.57 -9.31 6.65
N GLY A 41 -9.00 -9.48 5.40
CA GLY A 41 -9.96 -8.60 4.73
C GLY A 41 -9.32 -7.52 3.86
N VAL A 42 -8.00 -7.38 3.86
CA VAL A 42 -7.27 -6.57 2.88
C VAL A 42 -6.95 -7.44 1.67
N HIS A 43 -7.54 -7.15 0.52
CA HIS A 43 -7.29 -7.89 -0.72
C HIS A 43 -6.00 -7.40 -1.39
N GLU A 44 -5.93 -6.08 -1.65
CA GLU A 44 -4.82 -5.45 -2.35
C GLU A 44 -4.62 -4.01 -1.89
N LEU A 45 -3.38 -3.51 -1.96
CA LEU A 45 -3.07 -2.10 -1.82
C LEU A 45 -3.01 -1.48 -3.22
N VAL A 46 -3.84 -0.47 -3.47
CA VAL A 46 -4.02 0.10 -4.82
C VAL A 46 -3.01 1.22 -5.04
N GLY A 47 -2.14 1.07 -6.03
CA GLY A 47 -1.25 2.15 -6.45
C GLY A 47 -2.00 3.21 -7.24
N SER A 48 -1.59 4.47 -7.07
CA SER A 48 -1.96 5.56 -7.97
C SER A 48 -1.34 5.36 -9.35
N GLY A 49 -1.86 4.40 -10.12
CA GLY A 49 -1.33 4.03 -11.43
C GLY A 49 -2.03 2.80 -11.98
N PHE A 50 -2.98 3.03 -12.88
CA PHE A 50 -3.64 2.00 -13.68
C PHE A 50 -2.56 1.24 -14.49
N GLY A 51 -2.32 -0.04 -14.17
CA GLY A 51 -1.45 -0.92 -14.96
C GLY A 51 -0.09 -1.23 -14.32
N GLY A 52 0.01 -2.42 -13.73
CA GLY A 52 1.21 -2.95 -13.06
C GLY A 52 2.40 -3.29 -13.96
N THR A 53 2.83 -2.42 -14.88
CA THR A 53 4.00 -2.67 -15.73
C THR A 53 4.97 -1.50 -15.90
N VAL A 54 4.71 -0.30 -15.36
CA VAL A 54 5.55 0.90 -15.62
C VAL A 54 6.50 1.26 -14.46
N ALA A 55 6.38 0.62 -13.30
CA ALA A 55 7.18 0.98 -12.12
C ALA A 55 8.70 0.86 -12.33
N GLY A 56 9.16 -0.14 -13.11
CA GLY A 56 10.60 -0.36 -13.34
C GLY A 56 11.26 0.62 -14.31
N PHE A 57 10.49 1.35 -15.14
CA PHE A 57 11.06 2.27 -16.14
C PHE A 57 11.05 3.73 -15.67
N ALA A 58 10.12 4.11 -14.79
CA ALA A 58 10.06 5.45 -14.22
C ALA A 58 11.19 5.72 -13.20
N GLU A 59 11.67 4.68 -12.51
CA GLU A 59 12.78 4.77 -11.54
C GLU A 59 14.10 5.21 -12.18
N GLN A 60 14.34 4.82 -13.44
CA GLN A 60 15.60 5.12 -14.13
C GLN A 60 15.66 6.55 -14.71
N VAL A 61 14.50 7.22 -14.88
CA VAL A 61 14.43 8.54 -15.54
C VAL A 61 14.23 9.68 -14.54
N THR A 62 13.63 9.43 -13.37
CA THR A 62 13.26 10.49 -12.42
C THR A 62 14.05 10.51 -11.12
N GLY A 63 14.83 9.47 -10.81
CA GLY A 63 15.60 9.39 -9.56
C GLY A 63 14.75 9.39 -8.28
N ALA A 64 13.43 9.40 -8.41
CA ALA A 64 12.49 9.28 -7.30
C ALA A 64 12.20 7.79 -7.09
N ALA A 65 12.44 7.31 -5.87
CA ALA A 65 12.07 5.96 -5.49
C ALA A 65 10.58 5.75 -5.79
N ALA A 66 10.24 4.67 -6.52
CA ALA A 66 8.84 4.40 -6.83
C ALA A 66 8.05 4.30 -5.51
N PRO A 67 6.90 5.00 -5.40
CA PRO A 67 6.05 4.85 -4.23
C PRO A 67 5.70 3.37 -4.09
N THR A 68 5.81 2.85 -2.86
CA THR A 68 5.32 1.50 -2.58
C THR A 68 3.82 1.52 -2.87
N THR A 69 3.39 0.76 -3.87
CA THR A 69 2.02 0.75 -4.41
C THR A 69 0.97 0.88 -3.29
N GLY A 70 0.24 2.00 -3.28
CA GLY A 70 -0.86 2.29 -2.37
C GLY A 70 -0.48 2.77 -0.96
N VAL A 71 0.79 3.08 -0.70
CA VAL A 71 1.24 3.65 0.58
C VAL A 71 2.12 4.87 0.36
N ASN A 72 1.69 6.01 0.89
CA ASN A 72 2.48 7.24 0.95
C ASN A 72 2.91 7.49 2.39
N VAL A 73 4.18 7.82 2.59
CA VAL A 73 4.73 8.13 3.91
C VAL A 73 5.49 9.44 3.86
N ASN A 74 5.16 10.32 4.80
CA ASN A 74 5.97 11.49 5.12
C ASN A 74 6.63 11.29 6.48
N VAL A 75 7.92 11.61 6.58
CA VAL A 75 8.68 11.55 7.83
C VAL A 75 9.27 12.93 8.09
N ALA A 76 9.03 13.47 9.28
CA ALA A 76 9.61 14.72 9.74
C ALA A 76 9.86 14.65 11.25
N ASN A 77 11.03 15.09 11.72
CA ASN A 77 11.34 15.19 13.15
C ASN A 77 11.03 13.91 13.97
N ASN A 78 11.41 12.75 13.44
CA ASN A 78 11.14 11.43 14.06
C ASN A 78 9.64 11.06 14.16
N GLN A 79 8.78 11.77 13.45
CA GLN A 79 7.36 11.51 13.32
C GLN A 79 7.01 11.07 11.91
N ALA A 80 6.08 10.12 11.78
CA ALA A 80 5.61 9.59 10.51
C ALA A 80 4.11 9.83 10.34
N THR A 81 3.73 10.28 9.15
CA THR A 81 2.34 10.36 8.69
C THR A 81 2.18 9.43 7.50
N ILE A 82 1.21 8.52 7.59
CA ILE A 82 1.04 7.42 6.64
C ILE A 82 -0.36 7.53 6.02
N SER A 83 -0.43 7.44 4.69
CA SER A 83 -1.69 7.33 3.96
C SER A 83 -1.69 6.02 3.17
N VAL A 84 -2.78 5.25 3.28
CA VAL A 84 -2.93 3.93 2.68
C VAL A 84 -4.18 3.90 1.82
N THR A 85 -4.05 3.43 0.59
CA THR A 85 -5.17 3.19 -0.33
C THR A 85 -5.30 1.68 -0.54
N MET A 86 -6.49 1.14 -0.29
CA MET A 86 -6.71 -0.32 -0.31
C MET A 86 -8.06 -0.73 -0.89
N THR A 87 -8.10 -1.96 -1.41
CA THR A 87 -9.30 -2.72 -1.76
C THR A 87 -9.52 -3.77 -0.69
N VAL A 88 -10.76 -3.90 -0.20
CA VAL A 88 -11.12 -4.85 0.87
C VAL A 88 -12.06 -5.94 0.36
N ASP A 89 -12.06 -7.09 1.01
CA ASP A 89 -12.92 -8.21 0.60
C ASP A 89 -14.41 -7.90 0.82
N TYR A 90 -15.27 -8.38 -0.06
CA TYR A 90 -16.72 -8.29 0.13
C TYR A 90 -17.17 -9.09 1.36
N GLY A 91 -18.05 -8.49 2.17
CA GLY A 91 -18.65 -9.14 3.34
C GLY A 91 -17.91 -8.90 4.67
N VAL A 92 -16.81 -8.14 4.68
CA VAL A 92 -16.12 -7.71 5.92
C VAL A 92 -16.63 -6.36 6.41
N SER A 93 -16.45 -6.09 7.71
CA SER A 93 -16.75 -4.77 8.27
C SER A 93 -15.60 -3.80 7.97
N ILE A 94 -15.83 -2.87 7.04
CA ILE A 94 -14.82 -1.89 6.60
C ILE A 94 -14.22 -1.09 7.77
N PRO A 95 -15.01 -0.55 8.73
CA PRO A 95 -14.44 0.17 9.87
C PRO A 95 -13.52 -0.70 10.74
N GLN A 96 -13.91 -1.96 10.98
CA GLN A 96 -13.09 -2.89 11.78
C GLN A 96 -11.79 -3.26 11.07
N VAL A 97 -11.83 -3.50 9.75
CA VAL A 97 -10.62 -3.75 8.95
C VAL A 97 -9.72 -2.53 8.95
N ALA A 98 -10.27 -1.33 8.73
CA ALA A 98 -9.49 -0.09 8.76
C ALA A 98 -8.82 0.13 10.12
N ASP A 99 -9.53 -0.08 11.23
CA ASP A 99 -8.96 0.04 12.57
C ASP A 99 -7.87 -1.02 12.83
N ALA A 100 -8.09 -2.26 12.41
CA ALA A 100 -7.11 -3.32 12.52
C ALA A 100 -5.83 -3.00 11.71
N VAL A 101 -5.97 -2.52 10.47
CA VAL A 101 -4.85 -2.08 9.63
C VAL A 101 -4.11 -0.92 10.28
N ARG A 102 -4.83 0.10 10.75
CA ARG A 102 -4.25 1.26 11.44
C ARG A 102 -3.41 0.84 12.63
N ASN A 103 -3.96 -0.01 13.49
CA ASN A 103 -3.26 -0.49 14.67
C ASN A 103 -2.03 -1.34 14.30
N ASN A 104 -2.14 -2.23 13.30
CA ASN A 104 -1.01 -3.05 12.90
C ASN A 104 0.13 -2.20 12.30
N ILE A 105 -0.18 -1.23 11.44
CA ILE A 105 0.82 -0.31 10.87
C ILE A 105 1.53 0.47 11.99
N ILE A 106 0.78 1.06 12.93
CA ILE A 106 1.33 1.82 14.05
C ILE A 106 2.31 0.95 14.84
N ASN A 107 1.88 -0.25 15.23
CA ASN A 107 2.69 -1.17 16.03
C ASN A 107 3.98 -1.58 15.30
N ARG A 108 3.89 -1.95 14.02
CA ARG A 108 5.04 -2.42 13.23
C ARG A 108 6.03 -1.29 12.95
N VAL A 109 5.55 -0.12 12.54
CA VAL A 109 6.43 1.01 12.25
C VAL A 109 7.14 1.47 13.52
N GLN A 110 6.42 1.66 14.63
CA GLN A 110 7.03 2.07 15.90
C GLN A 110 8.04 1.06 16.41
N SER A 111 7.70 -0.24 16.42
CA SER A 111 8.59 -1.30 16.94
C SER A 111 9.85 -1.52 16.10
N MET A 112 9.76 -1.37 14.77
CA MET A 112 10.90 -1.64 13.88
C MET A 112 11.79 -0.42 13.65
N THR A 113 11.23 0.79 13.71
CA THR A 113 11.95 2.01 13.32
C THR A 113 12.20 2.98 14.47
N GLY A 114 11.47 2.86 15.58
CA GLY A 114 11.51 3.84 16.67
C GLY A 114 10.87 5.20 16.33
N LEU A 115 10.25 5.34 15.15
CA LEU A 115 9.52 6.54 14.76
C LEU A 115 8.16 6.60 15.46
N SER A 116 7.73 7.80 15.86
CA SER A 116 6.37 8.01 16.37
C SER A 116 5.40 8.20 15.21
N VAL A 117 4.29 7.47 15.19
CA VAL A 117 3.28 7.60 14.13
C VAL A 117 2.23 8.61 14.57
N GLN A 118 2.15 9.74 13.88
CA GLN A 118 1.21 10.83 14.20
C GLN A 118 -0.21 10.49 13.70
N ALA A 119 -0.31 9.99 12.47
CA ALA A 119 -1.58 9.67 11.84
C ALA A 119 -1.43 8.56 10.80
N VAL A 120 -2.49 7.75 10.69
CA VAL A 120 -2.66 6.77 9.60
C VAL A 120 -4.04 6.99 8.96
N ASN A 121 -4.01 7.51 7.74
CA ASN A 121 -5.19 7.74 6.91
C ASN A 121 -5.40 6.50 6.03
N ILE A 122 -6.64 6.03 5.94
CA ILE A 122 -7.00 4.85 5.16
C ILE A 122 -8.13 5.22 4.21
N ASP A 123 -7.86 5.11 2.92
CA ASP A 123 -8.80 5.29 1.83
C ASP A 123 -9.16 3.93 1.25
N VAL A 124 -10.43 3.55 1.35
CA VAL A 124 -10.95 2.30 0.77
C VAL A 124 -11.60 2.63 -0.56
N THR A 125 -10.99 2.19 -1.66
CA THR A 125 -11.39 2.61 -3.01
C THR A 125 -12.26 1.60 -3.75
N ASP A 126 -12.18 0.32 -3.38
CA ASP A 126 -12.92 -0.74 -4.06
C ASP A 126 -13.20 -1.93 -3.13
N LEU A 127 -14.09 -2.82 -3.57
CA LEU A 127 -14.40 -4.09 -2.93
C LEU A 127 -14.06 -5.27 -3.85
N TYR A 128 -13.31 -6.24 -3.33
CA TYR A 128 -13.07 -7.48 -4.05
C TYR A 128 -14.26 -8.43 -3.91
N VAL A 129 -14.89 -8.76 -5.05
CA VAL A 129 -15.91 -9.80 -5.15
C VAL A 129 -15.31 -10.98 -5.91
N PRO A 130 -15.19 -12.18 -5.30
CA PRO A 130 -14.73 -13.35 -6.01
C PRO A 130 -15.68 -13.65 -7.17
N GLN A 131 -15.21 -13.48 -8.41
CA GLN A 131 -15.98 -13.91 -9.57
C GLN A 131 -16.07 -15.44 -9.54
N GLN A 132 -17.29 -15.95 -9.39
CA GLN A 132 -17.56 -17.37 -9.56
C GLN A 132 -17.16 -17.72 -10.99
N ALA A 133 -16.05 -18.45 -11.15
CA ALA A 133 -15.50 -18.80 -12.45
C ALA A 133 -16.62 -19.35 -13.35
N ALA A 134 -17.01 -18.58 -14.36
CA ALA A 134 -17.90 -19.06 -15.39
C ALA A 134 -17.17 -20.22 -16.07
N GLN A 135 -17.57 -21.44 -15.74
CA GLN A 135 -17.10 -22.63 -16.43
C GLN A 135 -17.37 -22.42 -17.92
N PRO A 136 -16.35 -22.54 -18.80
CA PRO A 136 -16.60 -22.54 -20.23
C PRO A 136 -17.59 -23.66 -20.52
N GLN A 137 -18.80 -23.31 -20.98
CA GLN A 137 -19.78 -24.28 -21.44
C GLN A 137 -19.13 -25.04 -22.59
N ALA A 138 -18.73 -26.29 -22.32
CA ALA A 138 -18.17 -27.18 -23.32
C ALA A 138 -19.15 -27.27 -24.49
N GLN A 139 -18.65 -26.95 -25.69
CA GLN A 139 -19.39 -27.05 -26.95
C GLN A 139 -20.13 -28.40 -27.02
N GLN A 140 -21.46 -28.34 -27.05
CA GLN A 140 -22.30 -29.40 -27.57
C GLN A 140 -22.08 -29.48 -29.08
N ALA A 141 -20.98 -30.09 -29.50
CA ALA A 141 -20.74 -30.48 -30.88
C ALA A 141 -20.74 -32.01 -30.96
N GLY A 142 -21.76 -32.58 -31.60
CA GLY A 142 -21.66 -33.92 -32.17
C GLY A 142 -22.59 -34.99 -31.60
N TYR A 143 -23.91 -34.76 -31.59
CA TYR A 143 -24.88 -35.86 -31.64
C TYR A 143 -26.06 -35.50 -32.55
N GLN A 144 -25.81 -35.43 -33.85
CA GLN A 144 -26.84 -35.71 -34.87
C GLN A 144 -26.25 -36.71 -35.87
N ALA A 145 -26.28 -37.97 -35.47
CA ALA A 145 -26.07 -39.12 -36.35
C ALA A 145 -27.34 -39.98 -36.30
N THR A 146 -28.38 -39.56 -37.02
CA THR A 146 -29.55 -40.33 -37.48
C THR A 146 -30.25 -39.40 -38.49
N ALA A 147 -30.70 -39.77 -39.70
CA ALA A 147 -31.30 -41.02 -40.12
C ALA A 147 -31.40 -41.08 -41.66
N HIS A 148 -31.47 -42.33 -42.16
CA HIS A 148 -32.03 -42.81 -43.43
C HIS A 148 -31.37 -42.44 -44.77
#